data_AF-A0A5J4UBN0-F1
#
_entry.id   AF-A0A5J4UBN0-F1
#
_cell.length_a   1.000
_cell.length_b   1.000
_cell.length_c   1.000
_cell.angle_alpha   90.00
_cell.angle_beta   90.00
_cell.angle_gamma   90.00
#
_symmetry.space_group_name_H-M   'P 1'
#
loop_
_entity.id
_entity.type
_entity.pdbx_description
1 polymer ?
#
loop_
_entity_poly.entity_id
_entity_poly.type
_entity_poly.pdbx_seq_one_letter_code
_entity_poly.pdbx_strand_id
1 'polypeptide(L)'
;MRALLLLALTAIIIVAQDHPSSKLSGQTLDLTSEPAVIQPEQQSAILYLQKDLDQTATDHVYVPNDVENECIYKVSQSSIDTDVHSSIQKIINESSCSSIEISLIDKEHDEQVNISRRMSIAIDVDARNTENELIPTIWKVQRYYSQIISLQDSNLTLCNIAFQFTIVYSYGNLVVSPSNSIFYLSNNNSNLTVKNCIFKGFGLNRTEIGSIAYSYISNQLEFDNCTFSDIVGRNALNITDCSQFIAKNCKFTDIVGRYYSGAIYFYCSSTKSVTYDISGCNFERCSNEQRDNSRNISGAINIRNMYESQAPIFKINNNYFKDCLGSNRGCINIEYVTAYILEVQNNTFDGNRILSSNT
;
A
#
# COMPACT_ATOMS: atom_id res chain seq x y z
N MET A 1 -12.56 31.03 -12.16
CA MET A 1 -13.81 30.70 -12.88
C MET A 1 -14.30 29.43 -12.21
N ARG A 2 -15.40 29.46 -11.44
CA ARG A 2 -15.79 28.31 -10.60
C ARG A 2 -16.23 27.14 -11.48
N ALA A 3 -15.38 26.14 -11.69
CA ALA A 3 -15.77 24.90 -12.33
C ALA A 3 -16.25 23.91 -11.27
N LEU A 4 -17.51 24.05 -10.84
CA LEU A 4 -18.21 23.02 -10.09
C LEU A 4 -18.78 22.04 -11.12
N LEU A 5 -18.05 20.98 -11.45
CA LEU A 5 -18.56 19.92 -12.33
C LEU A 5 -19.47 19.00 -11.51
N LEU A 6 -20.74 19.40 -11.38
CA LEU A 6 -21.81 18.55 -10.85
C LEU A 6 -22.22 17.54 -11.93
N LEU A 7 -21.60 16.36 -11.92
CA LEU A 7 -22.18 15.18 -12.56
C LEU A 7 -23.17 14.54 -11.57
N ALA A 8 -24.47 14.84 -11.70
CA ALA A 8 -25.52 14.05 -11.06
C ALA A 8 -25.64 12.69 -11.79
N LEU A 9 -25.80 11.53 -11.16
CA LEU A 9 -26.52 11.23 -9.92
C LEU A 9 -25.64 10.53 -8.85
N THR A 10 -25.59 11.14 -7.66
CA THR A 10 -25.30 10.60 -6.31
C THR A 10 -23.98 9.89 -5.95
N ALA A 11 -23.09 9.50 -6.87
CA ALA A 11 -21.96 8.61 -6.51
C ALA A 11 -20.59 9.28 -6.31
N ILE A 12 -20.30 10.41 -6.98
CA ILE A 12 -18.97 11.01 -7.00
C ILE A 12 -19.07 12.51 -6.72
N ILE A 13 -18.28 12.99 -5.75
CA ILE A 13 -18.06 14.42 -5.57
C ILE A 13 -16.57 14.67 -5.78
N ILE A 14 -16.22 15.32 -6.90
CA ILE A 14 -14.88 15.85 -7.15
C ILE A 14 -14.91 17.31 -6.73
N VAL A 15 -14.11 17.68 -5.73
CA VAL A 15 -13.98 19.07 -5.30
C VAL A 15 -12.58 19.55 -5.66
N ALA A 16 -12.48 20.34 -6.72
CA ALA A 16 -11.31 21.18 -6.95
C ALA A 16 -11.48 22.47 -6.12
N GLN A 17 -10.58 22.73 -5.17
CA GLN A 17 -10.54 24.01 -4.46
C GLN A 17 -9.61 24.97 -5.20
N ASP A 18 -10.18 25.97 -5.87
CA ASP A 18 -9.43 27.14 -6.33
C ASP A 18 -8.95 27.92 -5.10
N HIS A 19 -7.67 27.77 -4.73
CA HIS A 19 -7.04 28.70 -3.81
C HIS A 19 -6.82 30.05 -4.52
N PRO A 20 -7.13 31.20 -3.89
CA PRO A 20 -6.81 32.51 -4.43
C PRO A 20 -5.30 32.76 -4.31
N SER A 21 -4.53 32.14 -5.22
CA SER A 21 -3.10 32.36 -5.41
C SER A 21 -2.90 33.46 -6.46
N SER A 22 -1.92 34.33 -6.21
CA SER A 22 -1.66 35.60 -6.89
C SER A 22 -1.60 35.52 -8.43
N LYS A 23 -2.22 36.51 -9.09
CA LYS A 23 -2.18 36.83 -10.53
C LYS A 23 -0.99 36.21 -11.30
N LEU A 24 -1.26 35.17 -12.06
CA LEU A 24 -0.49 34.82 -13.27
C LEU A 24 -1.30 35.29 -14.49
N SER A 25 -0.62 35.98 -15.41
CA SER A 25 -1.24 36.64 -16.57
C SER A 25 -1.87 35.62 -17.52
N GLY A 26 -3.09 35.92 -17.96
CA GLY A 26 -3.89 35.04 -18.80
C GLY A 26 -3.21 34.63 -20.10
N GLN A 27 -3.25 33.33 -20.38
CA GLN A 27 -3.28 32.79 -21.72
C GLN A 27 -4.55 31.95 -21.86
N THR A 28 -5.39 32.36 -22.80
CA THR A 28 -6.60 31.67 -23.23
C THR A 28 -6.19 30.38 -23.93
N LEU A 29 -6.58 29.23 -23.39
CA LEU A 29 -6.37 27.93 -24.04
C LEU A 29 -7.49 27.73 -25.08
N ASP A 30 -7.14 27.85 -26.35
CA ASP A 30 -8.01 27.57 -27.49
C ASP A 30 -7.88 26.07 -27.84
N LEU A 31 -8.96 25.30 -27.66
CA LEU A 31 -9.00 23.86 -27.89
C LEU A 31 -9.60 23.58 -29.28
N THR A 32 -8.84 23.86 -30.34
CA THR A 32 -9.03 23.24 -31.66
C THR A 32 -7.70 23.12 -32.41
N SER A 33 -7.08 21.94 -32.42
CA SER A 33 -6.23 21.52 -33.55
C SER A 33 -5.90 20.02 -33.49
N GLU A 34 -5.96 19.43 -34.68
CA GLU A 34 -5.68 18.04 -35.04
C GLU A 34 -4.25 17.59 -34.73
N PRO A 35 -3.99 16.27 -34.64
CA PRO A 35 -2.71 15.74 -34.19
C PRO A 35 -1.59 15.96 -35.21
N ALA A 36 -0.53 16.62 -34.77
CA ALA A 36 0.72 16.73 -35.51
C ALA A 36 1.51 15.40 -35.47
N VAL A 37 1.95 14.99 -36.67
CA VAL A 37 2.77 13.82 -36.97
C VAL A 37 4.14 13.91 -36.29
N ILE A 38 4.51 12.89 -35.53
CA ILE A 38 5.85 12.73 -34.93
C ILE A 38 6.75 12.00 -35.95
N GLN A 39 7.86 12.63 -36.34
CA GLN A 39 8.97 11.95 -37.03
C GLN A 39 10.02 11.45 -36.02
N PRO A 40 10.58 10.25 -36.21
CA PRO A 40 11.66 9.74 -35.37
C PRO A 40 13.02 10.03 -36.01
N GLU A 41 13.86 10.83 -35.34
CA GLU A 41 15.29 10.91 -35.69
C GLU A 41 16.09 9.92 -34.84
N GLN A 42 16.72 8.99 -35.56
CA GLN A 42 17.84 8.18 -35.11
C GLN A 42 19.07 9.07 -34.92
N GLN A 43 19.85 8.84 -33.87
CA GLN A 43 21.31 8.94 -34.00
C GLN A 43 22.04 8.10 -32.94
N SER A 44 22.74 7.11 -33.46
CA SER A 44 23.71 6.21 -32.87
C SER A 44 25.09 6.86 -32.77
N ALA A 45 25.84 6.58 -31.70
CA ALA A 45 27.31 6.57 -31.74
C ALA A 45 27.90 5.68 -30.62
N ILE A 46 28.38 4.51 -31.03
CA ILE A 46 29.45 3.74 -30.38
C ILE A 46 30.68 3.94 -31.28
N LEU A 47 31.88 4.19 -30.73
CA LEU A 47 33.13 3.43 -30.98
C LEU A 47 34.41 4.18 -30.50
N TYR A 48 35.10 3.54 -29.52
CA TYR A 48 36.55 3.38 -29.28
C TYR A 48 37.49 4.58 -29.01
N LEU A 49 38.23 4.45 -27.90
CA LEU A 49 39.70 4.40 -27.92
C LEU A 49 40.24 3.55 -26.76
N GLN A 50 41.05 2.56 -27.12
CA GLN A 50 41.77 1.64 -26.25
C GLN A 50 43.24 1.63 -26.68
N LYS A 51 44.17 1.77 -25.73
CA LYS A 51 45.57 1.27 -25.73
C LYS A 51 46.23 1.67 -24.40
N ASP A 52 46.53 0.72 -23.51
CA ASP A 52 47.83 -0.01 -23.35
C ASP A 52 48.91 0.93 -22.75
N LEU A 53 49.69 0.66 -21.70
CA LEU A 53 50.22 -0.50 -20.97
C LEU A 53 50.51 -0.02 -19.51
N ASP A 54 50.60 -0.84 -18.45
CA ASP A 54 51.77 -1.66 -18.16
C ASP A 54 51.52 -2.69 -17.04
N GLN A 55 52.24 -3.81 -17.18
CA GLN A 55 52.25 -4.99 -16.30
C GLN A 55 53.22 -4.79 -15.13
N THR A 56 52.82 -5.25 -13.93
CA THR A 56 53.73 -5.99 -13.04
C THR A 56 53.00 -7.16 -12.38
N ALA A 57 53.58 -8.35 -12.56
CA ALA A 57 53.53 -9.56 -11.73
C ALA A 57 53.48 -9.23 -10.22
N THR A 58 52.94 -10.01 -9.28
CA THR A 58 52.65 -11.44 -9.13
C THR A 58 51.85 -11.55 -7.83
N ASP A 59 50.74 -12.28 -7.84
CA ASP A 59 50.43 -13.30 -6.84
C ASP A 59 49.06 -13.90 -7.18
N HIS A 60 49.06 -15.19 -7.48
CA HIS A 60 47.82 -15.97 -7.53
C HIS A 60 47.27 -16.09 -6.11
N VAL A 61 46.56 -15.04 -5.68
CA VAL A 61 45.55 -15.20 -4.65
C VAL A 61 44.49 -16.09 -5.27
N TYR A 62 44.41 -17.32 -4.77
CA TYR A 62 43.19 -18.11 -4.84
C TYR A 62 42.12 -17.26 -4.16
N VAL A 63 41.44 -16.42 -4.94
CA VAL A 63 40.14 -15.88 -4.58
C VAL A 63 39.26 -17.12 -4.61
N PRO A 64 38.78 -17.63 -3.46
CA PRO A 64 37.73 -18.62 -3.50
C PRO A 64 36.68 -18.02 -4.42
N ASN A 65 36.18 -18.79 -5.38
CA ASN A 65 34.86 -18.51 -5.88
C ASN A 65 33.96 -18.63 -4.64
N ASP A 66 33.82 -17.52 -3.91
CA ASP A 66 32.73 -17.28 -2.98
C ASP A 66 31.53 -17.41 -3.90
N VAL A 67 31.02 -18.63 -3.95
CA VAL A 67 29.62 -18.91 -4.21
C VAL A 67 28.92 -17.78 -3.46
N GLU A 68 28.29 -16.84 -4.19
CA GLU A 68 27.33 -15.94 -3.58
C GLU A 68 26.39 -16.87 -2.83
N ASN A 69 26.59 -17.00 -1.52
CA ASN A 69 25.77 -17.85 -0.69
C ASN A 69 24.39 -17.26 -0.85
N GLU A 70 23.55 -17.92 -1.65
CA GLU A 70 22.19 -17.47 -1.86
C GLU A 70 21.55 -17.36 -0.48
N CYS A 71 21.18 -16.14 -0.08
CA CYS A 71 20.70 -15.85 1.26
C CYS A 71 19.24 -16.22 1.38
N ILE A 72 18.98 -17.51 1.21
CA ILE A 72 17.68 -18.16 1.18
C ILE A 72 17.52 -18.92 2.49
N TYR A 73 16.46 -18.62 3.23
CA TYR A 73 16.21 -19.17 4.55
C TYR A 73 14.83 -19.81 4.62
N LYS A 74 14.72 -20.92 5.33
CA LYS A 74 13.42 -21.50 5.72
C LYS A 74 13.12 -21.11 7.16
N VAL A 75 11.86 -20.77 7.42
CA VAL A 75 11.38 -20.45 8.77
C VAL A 75 10.26 -21.37 9.20
N SER A 76 10.46 -22.01 10.36
CA SER A 76 9.48 -22.80 11.09
C SER A 76 9.68 -22.63 12.59
N GLN A 77 8.60 -22.33 13.29
CA GLN A 77 8.56 -22.28 14.75
C GLN A 77 8.37 -23.68 15.37
N SER A 78 8.08 -24.69 14.54
CA SER A 78 7.84 -26.06 14.99
C SER A 78 8.92 -27.08 14.55
N SER A 79 9.74 -26.74 13.56
CA SER A 79 10.82 -27.61 13.09
C SER A 79 11.96 -27.73 14.09
N ILE A 80 12.59 -28.90 14.10
CA ILE A 80 13.82 -29.20 14.86
C ILE A 80 15.04 -29.30 13.94
N ASP A 81 14.87 -29.13 12.64
CA ASP A 81 15.95 -29.21 11.66
C ASP A 81 16.93 -28.06 11.85
N THR A 82 18.23 -28.35 11.83
CA THR A 82 19.29 -27.36 12.07
C THR A 82 19.39 -26.29 10.98
N ASP A 83 18.91 -26.62 9.78
CA ASP A 83 18.94 -25.72 8.62
C ASP A 83 17.67 -24.85 8.51
N VAL A 84 16.76 -24.96 9.49
CA VAL A 84 15.51 -24.19 9.55
C VAL A 84 15.56 -23.23 10.73
N HIS A 85 15.32 -21.95 10.44
CA HIS A 85 15.32 -20.91 11.45
C HIS A 85 13.97 -20.82 12.15
N SER A 86 13.97 -20.45 13.43
CA SER A 86 12.73 -20.29 14.21
C SER A 86 12.15 -18.87 14.17
N SER A 87 12.87 -17.90 13.57
CA SER A 87 12.51 -16.48 13.61
C SER A 87 13.05 -15.72 12.40
N ILE A 88 12.17 -14.92 11.79
CA ILE A 88 12.47 -13.97 10.72
C ILE A 88 13.37 -12.85 11.25
N GLN A 89 13.06 -12.31 12.44
CA GLN A 89 13.85 -11.25 13.06
C GLN A 89 15.31 -11.67 13.27
N LYS A 90 15.53 -12.93 13.69
CA LYS A 90 16.88 -13.48 13.87
C LYS A 90 17.66 -13.49 12.56
N ILE A 91 17.05 -13.97 11.47
CA ILE A 91 17.66 -13.94 10.13
C ILE A 91 18.03 -12.51 9.74
N ILE A 92 17.11 -11.55 9.89
CA ILE A 92 17.37 -10.14 9.55
C ILE A 92 18.55 -9.57 10.35
N ASN A 93 18.64 -9.89 11.63
CA ASN A 93 19.69 -9.37 12.51
C ASN A 93 21.07 -9.98 12.23
N GLU A 94 21.12 -11.28 11.91
CA GLU A 94 22.36 -12.04 11.77
C GLU A 94 22.88 -12.09 10.33
N SER A 95 22.01 -11.93 9.33
CA SER A 95 22.39 -11.98 7.93
C SER A 95 23.32 -10.83 7.57
N SER A 96 24.43 -11.15 6.90
CA SER A 96 25.33 -10.18 6.27
C SER A 96 24.86 -9.73 4.88
N CYS A 97 23.76 -10.31 4.37
CA CYS A 97 23.30 -10.09 3.01
C CYS A 97 22.51 -8.79 2.87
N SER A 98 22.67 -8.13 1.72
CA SER A 98 21.87 -6.97 1.32
C SER A 98 20.48 -7.37 0.79
N SER A 99 20.32 -8.62 0.38
CA SER A 99 19.07 -9.22 -0.08
C SER A 99 18.89 -10.59 0.56
N ILE A 100 17.69 -10.89 1.05
CA ILE A 100 17.35 -12.21 1.61
C ILE A 100 15.99 -12.69 1.09
N GLU A 101 15.86 -14.00 0.96
CA GLU A 101 14.61 -14.68 0.65
C GLU A 101 14.24 -15.60 1.82
N ILE A 102 12.97 -15.58 2.22
CA ILE A 102 12.47 -16.35 3.36
C ILE A 102 11.23 -17.15 2.92
N SER A 103 11.28 -18.45 3.14
CA SER A 103 10.16 -19.36 2.97
C SER A 103 9.53 -19.72 4.31
N LEU A 104 8.26 -19.35 4.52
CA LEU A 104 7.48 -19.78 5.68
C LEU A 104 6.90 -21.18 5.41
N ILE A 105 7.35 -22.19 6.16
CA ILE A 105 6.91 -23.58 5.94
C ILE A 105 5.80 -24.03 6.90
N ASP A 106 5.55 -23.27 7.96
CA ASP A 106 4.46 -23.54 8.90
C ASP A 106 3.12 -22.96 8.42
N LYS A 107 2.03 -23.64 8.81
CA LYS A 107 0.65 -23.15 8.56
C LYS A 107 0.32 -21.89 9.35
N GLU A 108 0.94 -21.72 10.51
CA GLU A 108 0.79 -20.53 11.35
C GLU A 108 2.17 -19.98 11.71
N HIS A 109 2.26 -18.67 11.78
CA HIS A 109 3.46 -17.97 12.19
C HIS A 109 3.10 -16.84 13.17
N ASP A 110 3.76 -16.83 14.34
CA ASP A 110 3.56 -15.87 15.42
C ASP A 110 4.85 -15.09 15.71
N GLU A 111 5.01 -13.95 15.06
CA GLU A 111 6.21 -13.12 15.23
C GLU A 111 5.90 -11.65 14.93
N GLN A 112 6.47 -10.75 15.74
CA GLN A 112 6.64 -9.34 15.37
C GLN A 112 8.02 -9.18 14.73
N VAL A 113 8.08 -8.51 13.58
CA VAL A 113 9.31 -8.24 12.84
C VAL A 113 9.55 -6.73 12.72
N ASN A 114 10.77 -6.31 13.01
CA ASN A 114 11.25 -4.95 12.84
C ASN A 114 12.42 -4.93 11.86
N ILE A 115 12.22 -4.25 10.74
CA ILE A 115 13.18 -4.10 9.65
C ILE A 115 13.58 -2.63 9.62
N SER A 116 14.76 -2.31 10.14
CA SER A 116 15.30 -0.94 10.20
C SER A 116 16.65 -0.77 9.51
N ARG A 117 17.15 -1.83 8.88
CA ARG A 117 18.42 -1.86 8.16
C ARG A 117 18.14 -1.95 6.68
N ARG A 118 18.75 -1.06 5.89
CA ARG A 118 18.61 -1.06 4.43
C ARG A 118 18.97 -2.38 3.79
N MET A 119 17.93 -3.13 3.42
CA MET A 119 18.03 -4.41 2.73
C MET A 119 16.76 -4.69 1.94
N SER A 120 16.84 -5.67 1.05
CA SER A 120 15.68 -6.21 0.34
C SER A 120 15.31 -7.56 0.93
N ILE A 121 14.03 -7.75 1.24
CA ILE A 121 13.51 -8.96 1.86
C ILE A 121 12.32 -9.44 1.03
N ALA A 122 12.37 -10.68 0.58
CA ALA A 122 11.22 -11.37 0.02
C ALA A 122 10.77 -12.47 0.99
N ILE A 123 9.48 -12.51 1.32
CA ILE A 123 8.88 -13.57 2.13
C ILE A 123 7.73 -14.18 1.34
N ASP A 124 7.85 -15.48 1.08
CA ASP A 124 6.80 -16.28 0.44
C ASP A 124 6.45 -17.47 1.34
N VAL A 125 5.40 -18.19 0.96
CA VAL A 125 4.86 -19.32 1.68
C VAL A 125 5.20 -20.63 0.97
N ASP A 126 5.75 -21.55 1.74
CA ASP A 126 5.98 -22.95 1.35
C ASP A 126 5.17 -23.93 2.22
N ALA A 127 4.22 -23.42 3.01
CA ALA A 127 3.33 -24.23 3.83
C ALA A 127 2.38 -25.07 2.97
N ARG A 128 2.22 -26.35 3.34
CA ARG A 128 1.41 -27.32 2.58
C ARG A 128 0.33 -27.98 3.43
N ASN A 129 -0.80 -28.31 2.79
CA ASN A 129 -1.84 -29.15 3.40
C ASN A 129 -1.45 -30.65 3.34
N THR A 130 -2.35 -31.52 3.81
CA THR A 130 -2.14 -32.98 3.78
C THR A 130 -2.13 -33.58 2.37
N GLU A 131 -2.63 -32.85 1.39
CA GLU A 131 -2.67 -33.21 -0.04
C GLU A 131 -1.48 -32.60 -0.81
N ASN A 132 -0.51 -32.02 -0.10
CA ASN A 132 0.70 -31.38 -0.65
C ASN A 132 0.43 -30.11 -1.47
N GLU A 133 -0.76 -29.52 -1.35
CA GLU A 133 -1.11 -28.25 -1.97
C GLU A 133 -0.59 -27.08 -1.12
N LEU A 134 -0.11 -26.03 -1.79
CA LEU A 134 0.29 -24.79 -1.13
C LEU A 134 -0.93 -24.13 -0.49
N ILE A 135 -0.79 -23.77 0.77
CA ILE A 135 -1.82 -23.04 1.52
C ILE A 135 -1.22 -21.77 2.09
N PRO A 136 -1.98 -20.68 2.20
CA PRO A 136 -1.48 -19.47 2.86
C PRO A 136 -1.05 -19.73 4.30
N THR A 137 0.13 -19.23 4.69
CA THR A 137 0.52 -19.16 6.10
C THR A 137 -0.31 -18.09 6.79
N ILE A 138 -0.89 -18.44 7.94
CA ILE A 138 -1.57 -17.48 8.81
C ILE A 138 -0.53 -16.77 9.67
N TRP A 139 -0.30 -15.47 9.42
CA TRP A 139 0.58 -14.66 10.25
C TRP A 139 -0.27 -13.82 11.22
N LYS A 140 -0.07 -14.08 12.51
CA LYS A 140 -0.73 -13.37 13.61
C LYS A 140 0.29 -13.04 14.70
N VAL A 141 -0.16 -12.33 15.73
CA VAL A 141 0.62 -12.17 16.96
C VAL A 141 -0.20 -12.59 18.17
N GLN A 142 0.34 -13.41 19.06
CA GLN A 142 -0.37 -13.86 20.27
C GLN A 142 -0.06 -13.05 21.54
N ARG A 143 0.75 -11.99 21.40
CA ARG A 143 1.07 -11.04 22.47
C ARG A 143 0.64 -9.65 22.08
N TYR A 144 0.53 -8.76 23.07
CA TYR A 144 0.19 -7.37 22.83
C TYR A 144 1.33 -6.63 22.13
N TYR A 145 1.22 -6.53 20.81
CA TYR A 145 2.05 -5.66 19.98
C TYR A 145 1.22 -4.56 19.34
N SER A 146 1.88 -3.44 19.02
CA SER A 146 1.28 -2.37 18.24
C SER A 146 1.26 -2.68 16.75
N GLN A 147 2.23 -3.43 16.24
CA GLN A 147 2.27 -3.90 14.86
C GLN A 147 2.88 -5.29 14.69
N ILE A 148 2.57 -5.96 13.58
CA ILE A 148 3.24 -7.22 13.19
C ILE A 148 4.57 -6.88 12.50
N ILE A 149 4.57 -5.98 11.51
CA ILE A 149 5.76 -5.59 10.77
C ILE A 149 5.99 -4.09 10.88
N SER A 150 7.16 -3.69 11.36
CA SER A 150 7.68 -2.34 11.30
C SER A 150 8.75 -2.25 10.22
N LEU A 151 8.56 -1.37 9.24
CA LEU A 151 9.44 -1.21 8.09
C LEU A 151 10.02 0.20 8.04
N GLN A 152 11.34 0.29 8.09
CA GLN A 152 12.12 1.52 8.01
C GLN A 152 13.30 1.29 7.05
N ASP A 153 13.41 2.16 6.05
CA ASP A 153 14.56 2.25 5.13
C ASP A 153 14.86 0.96 4.33
N SER A 154 13.85 0.15 4.02
CA SER A 154 14.04 -1.17 3.40
C SER A 154 12.98 -1.52 2.37
N ASN A 155 13.26 -2.55 1.56
CA ASN A 155 12.31 -3.11 0.60
C ASN A 155 11.77 -4.43 1.13
N LEU A 156 10.45 -4.56 1.26
CA LEU A 156 9.79 -5.78 1.67
C LEU A 156 8.79 -6.23 0.62
N THR A 157 8.92 -7.48 0.16
CA THR A 157 7.92 -8.16 -0.66
C THR A 157 7.33 -9.32 0.12
N LEU A 158 6.01 -9.38 0.20
CA LEU A 158 5.25 -10.45 0.86
C LEU A 158 4.31 -11.10 -0.14
N CYS A 159 4.27 -12.43 -0.18
CA CYS A 159 3.40 -13.16 -1.10
C CYS A 159 2.63 -14.28 -0.36
N ASN A 160 1.35 -14.46 -0.68
CA ASN A 160 0.52 -15.59 -0.25
C ASN A 160 0.32 -15.72 1.28
N ILE A 161 0.30 -14.62 2.03
CA ILE A 161 0.13 -14.64 3.50
C ILE A 161 -1.29 -14.21 3.90
N ALA A 162 -1.89 -14.91 4.86
CA ALA A 162 -3.12 -14.49 5.51
C ALA A 162 -2.83 -13.85 6.86
N PHE A 163 -3.07 -12.54 7.00
CA PHE A 163 -2.88 -11.83 8.25
C PHE A 163 -4.14 -11.82 9.10
N GLN A 164 -3.98 -12.05 10.40
CA GLN A 164 -5.09 -12.08 11.35
C GLN A 164 -4.81 -11.23 12.59
N PHE A 165 -5.85 -10.51 13.03
CA PHE A 165 -5.90 -9.90 14.35
C PHE A 165 -6.30 -10.96 15.38
N THR A 166 -5.78 -10.82 16.59
CA THR A 166 -6.09 -11.66 17.74
C THR A 166 -6.62 -10.80 18.88
N ILE A 167 -7.33 -11.42 19.83
CA ILE A 167 -7.68 -10.80 21.11
C ILE A 167 -6.78 -11.42 22.16
N VAL A 168 -5.97 -10.60 22.82
CA VAL A 168 -4.98 -11.02 23.81
C VAL A 168 -5.27 -10.36 25.16
N TYR A 169 -4.81 -10.97 26.25
CA TYR A 169 -4.92 -10.38 27.58
C TYR A 169 -3.69 -9.51 27.87
N SER A 170 -3.91 -8.22 28.13
CA SER A 170 -2.85 -7.24 28.40
C SER A 170 -3.29 -6.24 29.46
N TYR A 171 -2.43 -5.97 30.45
CA TYR A 171 -2.70 -5.02 31.55
C TYR A 171 -4.09 -5.18 32.20
N GLY A 172 -4.54 -6.42 32.39
CA GLY A 172 -5.82 -6.72 33.04
C GLY A 172 -7.06 -6.69 32.14
N ASN A 173 -6.91 -6.45 30.83
CA ASN A 173 -8.03 -6.34 29.89
C ASN A 173 -7.80 -7.16 28.61
N LEU A 174 -8.88 -7.56 27.96
CA LEU A 174 -8.82 -8.10 26.59
C LEU A 174 -8.64 -6.96 25.59
N VAL A 175 -7.62 -7.06 24.76
CA VAL A 175 -7.26 -6.05 23.75
C VAL A 175 -6.98 -6.70 22.41
N VAL A 176 -7.24 -5.98 21.33
CA VAL A 176 -6.86 -6.41 19.97
C VAL A 176 -5.35 -6.31 19.77
N SER A 177 -4.76 -7.31 19.12
CA SER A 177 -3.38 -7.25 18.63
C SER A 177 -3.30 -7.68 17.15
N PRO A 178 -2.53 -6.96 16.30
CA PRO A 178 -1.84 -5.70 16.61
C PRO A 178 -2.82 -4.56 16.92
N SER A 179 -2.48 -3.70 17.88
CA SER A 179 -3.38 -2.62 18.32
C SER A 179 -3.39 -1.40 17.40
N ASN A 180 -2.36 -1.20 16.58
CA ASN A 180 -2.24 -0.07 15.67
C ASN A 180 -2.30 -0.48 14.20
N SER A 181 -1.44 -1.39 13.75
CA SER A 181 -1.49 -1.86 12.36
C SER A 181 -0.82 -3.19 12.08
N ILE A 182 -1.10 -3.86 10.95
CA ILE A 182 -0.26 -4.99 10.53
C ILE A 182 1.09 -4.48 10.02
N PHE A 183 1.08 -3.54 9.08
CA PHE A 183 2.27 -2.87 8.58
C PHE A 183 2.36 -1.45 9.14
N TYR A 184 3.52 -1.09 9.66
CA TYR A 184 3.86 0.28 10.05
C TYR A 184 5.07 0.76 9.24
N LEU A 185 4.90 1.83 8.46
CA LEU A 185 5.96 2.41 7.64
C LEU A 185 6.21 3.86 8.05
N SER A 186 7.47 4.23 8.29
CA SER A 186 7.81 5.56 8.81
C SER A 186 9.12 6.14 8.26
N ASN A 187 9.49 5.79 7.03
CA ASN A 187 10.70 6.33 6.38
C ASN A 187 10.49 6.42 4.86
N ASN A 188 10.94 7.52 4.26
CA ASN A 188 10.77 7.83 2.83
C ASN A 188 11.56 6.94 1.86
N ASN A 189 12.38 6.01 2.36
CA ASN A 189 13.07 5.00 1.55
C ASN A 189 12.40 3.62 1.66
N SER A 190 11.34 3.50 2.46
CA SER A 190 10.65 2.22 2.66
C SER A 190 9.76 1.89 1.47
N ASN A 191 9.89 0.67 0.96
CA ASN A 191 9.07 0.12 -0.12
C ASN A 191 8.40 -1.16 0.37
N LEU A 192 7.07 -1.24 0.26
CA LEU A 192 6.30 -2.44 0.59
C LEU A 192 5.54 -2.90 -0.63
N THR A 193 5.73 -4.18 -0.99
CA THR A 193 4.95 -4.86 -2.02
C THR A 193 4.26 -6.07 -1.39
N VAL A 194 2.94 -6.16 -1.55
CA VAL A 194 2.11 -7.23 -0.98
C VAL A 194 1.31 -7.86 -2.10
N LYS A 195 1.46 -9.18 -2.30
CA LYS A 195 0.83 -9.91 -3.40
C LYS A 195 0.04 -11.10 -2.88
N ASN A 196 -1.16 -11.31 -3.43
CA ASN A 196 -1.99 -12.48 -3.12
C ASN A 196 -2.25 -12.69 -1.61
N CYS A 197 -2.23 -11.62 -0.81
CA CYS A 197 -2.41 -11.69 0.63
C CYS A 197 -3.88 -11.48 1.03
N ILE A 198 -4.24 -12.04 2.18
CA ILE A 198 -5.59 -11.95 2.76
C ILE A 198 -5.51 -11.23 4.09
N PHE A 199 -6.37 -10.23 4.27
CA PHE A 199 -6.50 -9.43 5.47
C PHE A 199 -7.92 -9.52 5.98
N LYS A 200 -8.08 -10.07 7.19
CA LYS A 200 -9.40 -10.27 7.79
C LYS A 200 -9.48 -9.63 9.17
N GLY A 201 -10.49 -8.77 9.37
CA GLY A 201 -10.84 -8.25 10.69
C GLY A 201 -11.79 -9.18 11.45
N PHE A 202 -12.45 -8.67 12.49
CA PHE A 202 -13.39 -9.44 13.32
C PHE A 202 -14.85 -9.43 12.80
N GLY A 203 -15.13 -8.74 11.70
CA GLY A 203 -16.44 -8.74 11.02
C GLY A 203 -17.60 -8.25 11.89
N LEU A 204 -18.68 -9.05 11.92
CA LEU A 204 -19.95 -8.74 12.57
C LEU A 204 -19.85 -8.47 14.08
N ASN A 205 -18.77 -8.91 14.74
CA ASN A 205 -18.52 -8.60 16.15
C ASN A 205 -18.21 -7.11 16.37
N ARG A 206 -17.94 -6.35 15.28
CA ARG A 206 -17.58 -4.93 15.28
C ARG A 206 -16.44 -4.59 16.25
N THR A 207 -15.61 -5.57 16.62
CA THR A 207 -14.41 -5.34 17.40
C THR A 207 -13.48 -4.50 16.56
N GLU A 208 -13.18 -3.30 17.06
CA GLU A 208 -12.37 -2.34 16.34
C GLU A 208 -10.93 -2.82 16.25
N ILE A 209 -10.40 -2.86 15.03
CA ILE A 209 -8.99 -3.09 14.75
C ILE A 209 -8.30 -1.76 14.39
N GLY A 210 -6.97 -1.80 14.38
CA GLY A 210 -6.16 -0.73 13.81
C GLY A 210 -6.33 -0.60 12.28
N SER A 211 -5.27 -0.20 11.57
CA SER A 211 -5.22 -0.24 10.10
C SER A 211 -4.51 -1.52 9.63
N ILE A 212 -4.76 -1.99 8.41
CA ILE A 212 -3.93 -3.04 7.82
C ILE A 212 -2.55 -2.46 7.52
N ALA A 213 -2.52 -1.34 6.79
CA ALA A 213 -1.31 -0.57 6.58
C ALA A 213 -1.48 0.82 7.16
N TYR A 214 -0.53 1.20 8.00
CA TYR A 214 -0.36 2.58 8.46
C TYR A 214 1.00 3.09 7.97
N SER A 215 0.98 3.98 6.99
CA SER A 215 2.19 4.62 6.49
C SER A 215 2.16 6.10 6.86
N TYR A 216 3.17 6.56 7.59
CA TYR A 216 3.36 7.98 7.88
C TYR A 216 4.17 8.68 6.79
N ILE A 217 5.19 8.01 6.27
CA ILE A 217 6.01 8.44 5.15
C ILE A 217 6.63 7.20 4.51
N SER A 218 6.64 7.13 3.19
CA SER A 218 7.14 5.98 2.43
C SER A 218 7.49 6.36 1.00
N ASN A 219 8.30 5.54 0.34
CA ASN A 219 8.54 5.70 -1.09
C ASN A 219 7.42 5.02 -1.90
N GLN A 220 7.21 3.73 -1.68
CA GLN A 220 6.24 2.93 -2.42
C GLN A 220 5.42 2.01 -1.51
N LEU A 221 4.12 1.94 -1.76
CA LEU A 221 3.26 0.85 -1.29
C LEU A 221 2.49 0.26 -2.46
N GLU A 222 2.60 -1.04 -2.63
CA GLU A 222 1.93 -1.81 -3.66
C GLU A 222 1.16 -2.97 -3.05
N PHE A 223 -0.13 -3.05 -3.40
CA PHE A 223 -1.00 -4.17 -3.11
C PHE A 223 -1.53 -4.72 -4.42
N ASP A 224 -1.24 -5.99 -4.71
CA ASP A 224 -1.69 -6.66 -5.94
C ASP A 224 -2.43 -7.95 -5.59
N ASN A 225 -3.62 -8.11 -6.16
CA ASN A 225 -4.48 -9.28 -5.96
C ASN A 225 -4.72 -9.62 -4.47
N CYS A 226 -4.85 -8.61 -3.62
CA CYS A 226 -5.07 -8.78 -2.18
C CYS A 226 -6.56 -8.70 -1.83
N THR A 227 -6.96 -9.40 -0.76
CA THR A 227 -8.33 -9.33 -0.23
C THR A 227 -8.34 -8.71 1.17
N PHE A 228 -9.21 -7.75 1.38
CA PHE A 228 -9.47 -7.07 2.65
C PHE A 228 -10.95 -7.29 3.00
N SER A 229 -11.23 -7.96 4.12
CA SER A 229 -12.61 -8.21 4.52
C SER A 229 -12.85 -8.02 6.00
N ASP A 230 -14.11 -7.72 6.35
CA ASP A 230 -14.60 -7.82 7.73
C ASP A 230 -13.89 -6.84 8.70
N ILE A 231 -13.55 -5.64 8.22
CA ILE A 231 -12.75 -4.67 8.97
C ILE A 231 -13.66 -3.59 9.55
N VAL A 232 -13.60 -3.42 10.87
CA VAL A 232 -14.13 -2.23 11.56
C VAL A 232 -12.95 -1.57 12.24
N GLY A 233 -12.63 -0.31 11.91
CA GLY A 233 -11.38 0.29 12.35
C GLY A 233 -11.22 1.74 11.94
N ARG A 234 -9.98 2.24 11.98
CA ARG A 234 -9.66 3.61 11.53
C ARG A 234 -9.96 3.80 10.03
N ASN A 235 -9.18 3.13 9.18
CA ASN A 235 -9.41 2.83 7.75
C ASN A 235 -8.65 1.51 7.48
N ALA A 236 -8.99 0.75 6.44
CA ALA A 236 -8.19 -0.45 6.11
C ALA A 236 -6.75 -0.07 5.71
N LEU A 237 -6.60 0.92 4.82
CA LEU A 237 -5.32 1.47 4.40
C LEU A 237 -5.29 2.96 4.78
N ASN A 238 -4.34 3.33 5.63
CA ASN A 238 -4.18 4.70 6.11
C ASN A 238 -2.78 5.21 5.75
N ILE A 239 -2.71 5.98 4.68
CA ILE A 239 -1.46 6.33 4.03
C ILE A 239 -1.26 7.84 4.07
N THR A 240 -0.13 8.25 4.61
CA THR A 240 0.34 9.62 4.66
C THR A 240 1.69 9.73 3.94
N ASP A 241 1.88 10.80 3.16
CA ASP A 241 3.15 11.15 2.52
C ASP A 241 3.88 9.98 1.83
N CYS A 242 3.13 9.28 0.97
CA CYS A 242 3.64 8.22 0.10
C CYS A 242 3.87 8.74 -1.32
N SER A 243 5.07 8.53 -1.89
CA SER A 243 5.39 8.96 -3.26
C SER A 243 4.64 8.14 -4.31
N GLN A 244 4.51 6.83 -4.11
CA GLN A 244 3.84 5.94 -5.04
C GLN A 244 2.93 4.95 -4.30
N PHE A 245 1.64 5.03 -4.56
CA PHE A 245 0.69 4.04 -4.08
C PHE A 245 0.05 3.31 -5.25
N ILE A 246 0.04 1.98 -5.18
CA ILE A 246 -0.56 1.10 -6.17
C ILE A 246 -1.48 0.10 -5.45
N ALA A 247 -2.74 0.04 -5.86
CA ALA A 247 -3.66 -1.04 -5.52
C ALA A 247 -4.25 -1.61 -6.81
N LYS A 248 -3.92 -2.85 -7.13
CA LYS A 248 -4.36 -3.54 -8.35
C LYS A 248 -5.09 -4.81 -8.03
N ASN A 249 -6.20 -5.04 -8.71
CA ASN A 249 -6.99 -6.28 -8.60
C ASN A 249 -7.37 -6.64 -7.16
N CYS A 250 -7.46 -5.65 -6.27
CA CYS A 250 -7.74 -5.88 -4.86
C CYS A 250 -9.24 -5.92 -4.59
N LYS A 251 -9.65 -6.68 -3.58
CA LYS A 251 -11.03 -6.75 -3.12
C LYS A 251 -11.16 -6.18 -1.71
N PHE A 252 -11.99 -5.17 -1.53
CA PHE A 252 -12.35 -4.57 -0.25
C PHE A 252 -13.83 -4.84 0.02
N THR A 253 -14.14 -5.59 1.08
CA THR A 253 -15.51 -6.03 1.35
C THR A 253 -15.85 -5.88 2.83
N ASP A 254 -17.02 -5.33 3.15
CA ASP A 254 -17.47 -5.18 4.54
C ASP A 254 -16.48 -4.39 5.40
N ILE A 255 -16.11 -3.21 4.92
CA ILE A 255 -15.17 -2.31 5.59
C ILE A 255 -15.95 -1.15 6.21
N VAL A 256 -15.75 -0.91 7.50
CA VAL A 256 -16.32 0.22 8.25
C VAL A 256 -15.17 1.03 8.85
N GLY A 257 -14.87 2.16 8.22
CA GLY A 257 -13.89 3.09 8.73
C GLY A 257 -14.49 4.13 9.67
N ARG A 258 -13.67 4.64 10.59
CA ARG A 258 -14.04 5.64 11.62
C ARG A 258 -13.31 6.96 11.46
N TYR A 259 -12.43 7.08 10.46
CA TYR A 259 -11.76 8.33 10.09
C TYR A 259 -12.36 8.88 8.79
N TYR A 260 -11.59 9.08 7.74
CA TYR A 260 -12.02 9.82 6.55
C TYR A 260 -12.56 8.94 5.42
N SER A 261 -12.35 7.62 5.47
CA SER A 261 -12.79 6.66 4.47
C SER A 261 -13.22 5.35 5.13
N GLY A 262 -13.86 4.44 4.39
CA GLY A 262 -13.94 3.03 4.83
C GLY A 262 -12.64 2.29 4.52
N ALA A 263 -12.34 2.15 3.23
CA ALA A 263 -11.23 1.33 2.76
C ALA A 263 -9.89 2.09 2.75
N ILE A 264 -9.78 3.14 1.93
CA ILE A 264 -8.49 3.75 1.63
C ILE A 264 -8.52 5.25 1.92
N TYR A 265 -7.62 5.69 2.80
CA TYR A 265 -7.37 7.10 3.09
C TYR A 265 -5.95 7.49 2.70
N PHE A 266 -5.84 8.54 1.89
CA PHE A 266 -4.59 9.21 1.53
C PHE A 266 -4.58 10.65 2.01
N TYR A 267 -3.47 11.02 2.64
CA TYR A 267 -3.15 12.38 2.98
C TYR A 267 -1.73 12.72 2.50
N CYS A 268 -1.60 13.64 1.57
CA CYS A 268 -0.31 14.19 1.16
C CYS A 268 -0.17 15.61 1.71
N SER A 269 0.78 15.76 2.63
CA SER A 269 1.28 17.04 3.13
C SER A 269 2.67 17.42 2.60
N SER A 270 3.27 16.58 1.76
CA SER A 270 4.58 16.84 1.19
C SER A 270 4.51 17.56 -0.17
N THR A 271 5.62 18.20 -0.54
CA THR A 271 5.79 18.88 -1.83
C THR A 271 6.24 17.94 -2.96
N LYS A 272 6.30 16.63 -2.69
CA LYS A 272 6.80 15.62 -3.62
C LYS A 272 5.76 15.29 -4.69
N SER A 273 6.22 14.94 -5.88
CA SER A 273 5.39 14.32 -6.90
C SER A 273 4.88 12.99 -6.38
N VAL A 274 3.57 12.79 -6.47
CA VAL A 274 2.91 11.56 -6.02
C VAL A 274 2.16 10.91 -7.17
N THR A 275 2.19 9.58 -7.20
CA THR A 275 1.44 8.76 -8.16
C THR A 275 0.57 7.77 -7.41
N TYR A 276 -0.75 7.88 -7.57
CA TYR A 276 -1.72 6.95 -6.99
C TYR A 276 -2.46 6.22 -8.12
N ASP A 277 -2.29 4.90 -8.18
CA ASP A 277 -2.93 4.00 -9.16
C ASP A 277 -3.80 2.97 -8.44
N ILE A 278 -5.11 3.14 -8.52
CA ILE A 278 -6.13 2.25 -7.95
C ILE A 278 -6.92 1.68 -9.13
N SER A 279 -6.58 0.46 -9.52
CA SER A 279 -7.08 -0.12 -10.77
C SER A 279 -7.60 -1.54 -10.63
N GLY A 280 -8.72 -1.85 -11.28
CA GLY A 280 -9.28 -3.20 -11.30
C GLY A 280 -9.77 -3.69 -9.93
N CYS A 281 -9.98 -2.79 -8.97
CA CYS A 281 -10.38 -3.15 -7.60
C CYS A 281 -11.90 -3.25 -7.45
N ASN A 282 -12.34 -4.09 -6.51
CA ASN A 282 -13.75 -4.21 -6.11
C ASN A 282 -13.94 -3.68 -4.68
N PHE A 283 -14.80 -2.68 -4.52
CA PHE A 283 -15.19 -2.08 -3.24
C PHE A 283 -16.66 -2.39 -2.99
N GLU A 284 -16.95 -3.28 -2.06
CA GLU A 284 -18.31 -3.71 -1.75
C GLU A 284 -18.63 -3.45 -0.28
N ARG A 285 -19.74 -2.75 0.00
CA ARG A 285 -20.19 -2.42 1.36
C ARG A 285 -19.09 -1.72 2.20
N CYS A 286 -18.29 -0.88 1.55
CA CYS A 286 -17.33 0.00 2.22
C CYS A 286 -18.07 1.24 2.72
N SER A 287 -17.99 1.49 4.02
CA SER A 287 -18.69 2.58 4.67
C SER A 287 -17.79 3.34 5.63
N ASN A 288 -18.21 4.55 5.96
CA ASN A 288 -17.62 5.31 7.04
C ASN A 288 -18.70 5.68 8.06
N GLU A 289 -18.44 5.36 9.33
CA GLU A 289 -19.34 5.61 10.45
C GLU A 289 -18.98 6.88 11.25
N GLN A 290 -17.99 7.66 10.82
CA GLN A 290 -17.64 8.90 11.51
C GLN A 290 -18.84 9.85 11.48
N ARG A 291 -19.37 10.15 12.67
CA ARG A 291 -20.55 11.01 12.89
C ARG A 291 -20.20 12.49 12.99
N ASP A 292 -18.93 12.83 12.93
CA ASP A 292 -18.51 14.23 12.96
C ASP A 292 -18.90 14.92 11.66
N ASN A 293 -19.24 16.20 11.76
CA ASN A 293 -19.55 17.09 10.63
C ASN A 293 -18.34 17.37 9.70
N SER A 294 -17.33 16.50 9.70
CA SER A 294 -16.20 16.58 8.80
C SER A 294 -16.70 16.43 7.37
N ARG A 295 -16.51 17.48 6.57
CA ARG A 295 -17.02 17.58 5.19
C ARG A 295 -16.35 16.59 4.23
N ASN A 296 -15.35 15.85 4.68
CA ASN A 296 -14.46 15.06 3.83
C ASN A 296 -14.50 13.59 4.27
N ILE A 297 -15.69 12.99 4.31
CA ILE A 297 -15.89 11.59 4.69
C ILE A 297 -16.51 10.85 3.50
N SER A 298 -15.84 9.81 2.99
CA SER A 298 -16.31 8.96 1.89
C SER A 298 -16.46 7.49 2.31
N GLY A 299 -17.24 6.72 1.58
CA GLY A 299 -17.47 5.31 1.88
C GLY A 299 -16.26 4.40 1.60
N ALA A 300 -15.59 4.59 0.46
CA ALA A 300 -14.50 3.71 0.02
C ALA A 300 -13.14 4.41 -0.01
N ILE A 301 -12.98 5.45 -0.82
CA ILE A 301 -11.68 6.09 -1.09
C ILE A 301 -11.74 7.56 -0.72
N ASN A 302 -10.77 8.05 0.03
CA ASN A 302 -10.59 9.47 0.32
C ASN A 302 -9.15 9.89 0.09
N ILE A 303 -8.92 10.80 -0.86
CA ILE A 303 -7.62 11.35 -1.19
C ILE A 303 -7.63 12.84 -0.88
N ARG A 304 -6.63 13.31 -0.12
CA ARG A 304 -6.41 14.72 0.16
C ARG A 304 -4.96 15.08 -0.17
N ASN A 305 -4.77 15.95 -1.15
CA ASN A 305 -3.48 16.52 -1.52
C ASN A 305 -3.54 18.03 -1.43
N MET A 306 -2.92 18.60 -0.39
CA MET A 306 -3.11 20.00 -0.02
C MET A 306 -2.05 20.96 -0.58
N TYR A 307 -1.09 20.48 -1.37
CA TYR A 307 0.07 21.28 -1.82
C TYR A 307 0.14 21.44 -3.34
N GLU A 308 0.46 22.65 -3.78
CA GLU A 308 0.51 23.04 -5.21
C GLU A 308 1.83 22.68 -5.91
N SER A 309 2.90 22.41 -5.16
CA SER A 309 4.27 22.51 -5.69
C SER A 309 4.62 21.47 -6.76
N GLN A 310 3.97 20.30 -6.75
CA GLN A 310 4.11 19.27 -7.78
C GLN A 310 2.76 18.63 -8.05
N ALA A 311 2.34 18.67 -9.31
CA ALA A 311 1.01 18.24 -9.71
C ALA A 311 0.93 16.69 -9.69
N PRO A 312 0.13 16.08 -8.80
CA PRO A 312 0.00 14.64 -8.65
C PRO A 312 -0.55 13.93 -9.88
N ILE A 313 -0.28 12.63 -9.98
CA ILE A 313 -0.93 11.69 -10.91
C ILE A 313 -1.92 10.85 -10.11
N PHE A 314 -3.21 10.98 -10.43
CA PHE A 314 -4.28 10.16 -9.87
C PHE A 314 -4.88 9.31 -10.98
N LYS A 315 -4.89 7.99 -10.78
CA LYS A 315 -5.54 7.02 -11.65
C LYS A 315 -6.45 6.13 -10.82
N ILE A 316 -7.76 6.24 -11.03
CA ILE A 316 -8.77 5.42 -10.38
C ILE A 316 -9.59 4.80 -11.50
N ASN A 317 -9.15 3.65 -12.02
CA ASN A 317 -9.65 3.12 -13.29
C ASN A 317 -10.19 1.68 -13.17
N ASN A 318 -11.22 1.36 -13.94
CA ASN A 318 -11.75 -0.01 -14.05
C ASN A 318 -12.16 -0.63 -12.69
N ASN A 319 -12.61 0.18 -11.73
CA ASN A 319 -13.03 -0.32 -10.42
C ASN A 319 -14.54 -0.55 -10.36
N TYR A 320 -14.97 -1.45 -9.48
CA TYR A 320 -16.39 -1.65 -9.15
C TYR A 320 -16.66 -1.19 -7.73
N PHE A 321 -17.63 -0.28 -7.57
CA PHE A 321 -18.09 0.24 -6.28
C PHE A 321 -19.54 -0.15 -6.08
N LYS A 322 -19.80 -0.98 -5.07
CA LYS A 322 -21.12 -1.50 -4.76
C LYS A 322 -21.51 -1.22 -3.32
N ASP A 323 -22.70 -0.65 -3.12
CA ASP A 323 -23.31 -0.40 -1.81
C ASP A 323 -22.38 0.34 -0.82
N CYS A 324 -21.49 1.21 -1.34
CA CYS A 324 -20.60 1.99 -0.49
C CYS A 324 -21.32 3.22 0.07
N LEU A 325 -20.99 3.59 1.31
CA LEU A 325 -21.77 4.51 2.11
C LEU A 325 -20.88 5.55 2.80
N GLY A 326 -20.87 6.79 2.33
CA GLY A 326 -20.12 7.88 2.97
C GLY A 326 -21.03 8.88 3.69
N SER A 327 -20.54 9.51 4.77
CA SER A 327 -21.33 10.45 5.56
C SER A 327 -21.68 11.73 4.80
N ASN A 328 -20.69 12.38 4.19
CA ASN A 328 -20.88 13.67 3.50
C ASN A 328 -20.47 13.62 2.02
N ARG A 329 -19.76 12.57 1.62
CA ARG A 329 -19.35 12.29 0.25
C ARG A 329 -19.84 10.90 -0.13
N GLY A 330 -19.92 10.60 -1.42
CA GLY A 330 -20.28 9.27 -1.92
C GLY A 330 -19.19 8.23 -1.63
N CYS A 331 -18.97 7.33 -2.58
CA CYS A 331 -17.96 6.28 -2.44
C CYS A 331 -16.51 6.81 -2.56
N ILE A 332 -16.29 7.87 -3.35
CA ILE A 332 -14.96 8.47 -3.59
C ILE A 332 -15.00 9.96 -3.24
N ASN A 333 -13.95 10.44 -2.58
CA ASN A 333 -13.63 11.85 -2.40
C ASN A 333 -12.19 12.11 -2.81
N ILE A 334 -11.96 13.08 -3.69
CA ILE A 334 -10.62 13.54 -4.08
C ILE A 334 -10.59 15.06 -3.89
N GLU A 335 -9.77 15.52 -2.95
CA GLU A 335 -9.46 16.92 -2.70
C GLU A 335 -8.01 17.17 -3.13
N TYR A 336 -7.83 18.07 -4.09
CA TYR A 336 -6.52 18.43 -4.63
C TYR A 336 -6.51 19.88 -5.09
N VAL A 337 -5.31 20.49 -5.12
CA VAL A 337 -5.15 21.86 -5.65
C VAL A 337 -4.87 21.84 -7.14
N THR A 338 -3.85 21.09 -7.56
CA THR A 338 -3.53 20.83 -8.98
C THR A 338 -3.36 19.33 -9.19
N ALA A 339 -3.44 18.87 -10.44
CA ALA A 339 -3.13 17.50 -10.83
C ALA A 339 -2.51 17.52 -12.23
N TYR A 340 -1.45 16.74 -12.44
CA TYR A 340 -0.86 16.57 -13.76
C TYR A 340 -1.73 15.64 -14.60
N ILE A 341 -2.17 14.55 -13.97
CA ILE A 341 -3.11 13.59 -14.56
C ILE A 341 -4.17 13.29 -13.51
N LEU A 342 -5.44 13.40 -13.91
CA LEU A 342 -6.59 12.90 -13.15
C LEU A 342 -7.41 11.99 -14.07
N GLU A 343 -7.25 10.68 -13.89
CA GLU A 343 -8.02 9.65 -14.58
C GLU A 343 -8.99 9.01 -13.59
N VAL A 344 -10.28 9.13 -13.87
CA VAL A 344 -11.35 8.39 -13.17
C VAL A 344 -12.22 7.71 -14.22
N GLN A 345 -11.71 6.64 -14.83
CA GLN A 345 -12.28 6.07 -16.05
C GLN A 345 -12.80 4.64 -15.84
N ASN A 346 -13.86 4.28 -16.57
CA ASN A 346 -14.41 2.92 -16.62
C ASN A 346 -14.78 2.32 -15.24
N ASN A 347 -15.10 3.16 -14.26
CA ASN A 347 -15.57 2.68 -12.97
C ASN A 347 -17.08 2.43 -13.03
N THR A 348 -17.53 1.36 -12.39
CA THR A 348 -18.95 1.02 -12.25
C THR A 348 -19.42 1.31 -10.83
N PHE A 349 -20.53 2.04 -10.69
CA PHE A 349 -21.10 2.44 -9.41
C PHE A 349 -22.51 1.88 -9.27
N ASP A 350 -22.74 1.02 -8.28
CA ASP A 350 -24.02 0.34 -8.04
C ASP A 350 -24.46 0.50 -6.57
N GLY A 351 -25.68 0.96 -6.32
CA GLY A 351 -26.25 1.05 -4.97
C GLY A 351 -25.57 2.01 -3.97
N ASN A 352 -24.54 2.78 -4.37
CA ASN A 352 -23.80 3.70 -3.49
C ASN A 352 -24.64 4.87 -3.00
N ARG A 353 -24.45 5.30 -1.74
CA ARG A 353 -25.27 6.34 -1.09
C ARG A 353 -24.43 7.30 -0.25
N ILE A 354 -24.98 8.49 -0.05
CA ILE A 354 -24.52 9.44 0.96
C ILE A 354 -25.49 9.32 2.14
N LEU A 355 -24.97 9.13 3.36
CA LEU A 355 -25.74 9.29 4.59
C LEU A 355 -25.95 10.77 4.84
N SER A 356 -26.76 11.44 4.00
CA SER A 356 -27.21 12.77 4.35
C SER A 356 -27.83 12.68 5.74
N SER A 357 -27.29 13.41 6.72
CA SER A 357 -28.04 13.71 7.93
C SER A 357 -29.41 14.18 7.44
N ASN A 358 -30.47 13.45 7.79
CA ASN A 358 -31.82 13.95 7.57
C ASN A 358 -31.83 15.41 8.03
N THR A 359 -32.19 16.28 7.08
CA THR A 359 -32.72 17.64 7.26
C THR A 359 -32.86 18.14 8.68
#